data_AF-A0A517QNK2-F1
#
_entry.id   AF-A0A517QNK2-F1
#
_cell.length_a   1.000
_cell.length_b   1.000
_cell.length_c   1.000
_cell.angle_alpha   90.00
_cell.angle_beta   90.00
_cell.angle_gamma   90.00
#
_symmetry.space_group_name_H-M   'P 1'
#
loop_
_entity.id
_entity.type
_entity.pdbx_description
1 polymer ?
#
loop_
_entity_poly.entity_id
_entity_poly.type
_entity_poly.pdbx_seq_one_letter_code
_entity_poly.pdbx_strand_id
1 'polypeptide(L)'
;MAKRKSSKPSAGQRVRVNEGVCMPEYPDVIIESWTGMVLETQGRGATSKVILEWDDAALEAMPASYREQCESQNMLYTMACLPMSDVSIDD
;
A
#
# COMPACT_ATOMS: atom_id res chain seq x y z
N MET A 1 8.06 13.41 20.65
CA MET A 1 7.61 12.99 19.31
C MET A 1 8.63 12.02 18.76
N ALA A 2 8.32 10.73 18.77
CA ALA A 2 9.26 9.67 18.40
C ALA A 2 9.64 9.81 16.92
N LYS A 3 10.93 10.02 16.68
CA LYS A 3 11.56 9.99 15.36
C LYS A 3 11.48 8.53 14.89
N ARG A 4 10.33 8.09 14.36
CA ARG A 4 10.21 6.79 13.70
C ARG A 4 11.20 6.83 12.54
N LYS A 5 12.32 6.13 12.71
CA LYS A 5 13.31 5.93 11.66
C LYS A 5 12.53 5.39 10.48
N SER A 6 12.47 6.15 9.41
CA SER A 6 11.97 5.72 8.10
C SER A 6 12.91 4.65 7.57
N SER A 7 12.91 3.49 8.22
CA SER A 7 13.50 2.28 7.67
C SER A 7 12.73 2.02 6.38
N LYS A 8 13.46 1.90 5.27
CA LYS A 8 12.83 1.63 3.98
C LYS A 8 12.19 0.26 4.08
N PRO A 9 10.88 0.15 3.84
CA PRO A 9 10.23 -1.15 3.80
C PRO A 9 10.92 -2.02 2.75
N SER A 10 11.18 -3.27 3.12
CA SER A 10 11.86 -4.27 2.29
C SER A 10 10.96 -5.48 2.09
N ALA A 11 11.20 -6.25 1.03
CA ALA A 11 10.47 -7.48 0.75
C ALA A 11 10.42 -8.41 1.99
N GLY A 12 9.24 -8.95 2.28
CA GLY A 12 8.95 -9.77 3.46
C GLY A 12 8.60 -8.99 4.73
N GLN A 13 8.61 -7.65 4.70
CA GLN A 13 8.13 -6.85 5.84
C GLN A 13 6.65 -6.51 5.70
N ARG A 14 5.97 -6.46 6.85
CA ARG A 14 4.64 -5.90 6.93
C ARG A 14 4.71 -4.38 6.97
N VAL A 15 3.84 -3.74 6.22
CA VAL A 15 3.72 -2.29 6.17
C VAL A 15 2.29 -1.88 6.38
N ARG A 16 2.13 -0.67 6.90
CA ARG A 16 0.86 0.00 7.10
C ARG A 16 0.86 1.31 6.34
N VAL A 17 -0.24 1.59 5.66
CA VAL A 17 -0.45 2.84 4.95
C VAL A 17 -0.65 3.97 5.96
N ASN A 18 0.01 5.10 5.71
CA ASN A 18 -0.06 6.27 6.57
C ASN A 18 -1.47 6.91 6.55
N GLU A 19 -1.79 7.65 7.62
CA GLU A 19 -3.05 8.39 7.72
C GLU A 19 -3.17 9.45 6.61
N GLY A 20 -4.37 9.59 6.05
CA GLY A 20 -4.64 10.52 4.95
C GLY A 20 -4.09 10.12 3.57
N VAL A 21 -3.56 8.91 3.41
CA VAL A 21 -3.17 8.38 2.10
C VAL A 21 -4.39 7.81 1.39
N CYS A 22 -4.65 8.32 0.19
CA CYS A 22 -5.65 7.78 -0.73
C CYS A 22 -4.97 6.95 -1.82
N MET A 23 -5.75 6.09 -2.47
CA MET A 23 -5.26 5.34 -3.61
C MET A 23 -4.86 6.32 -4.72
N PRO A 24 -3.63 6.26 -5.24
CA PRO A 24 -3.16 7.24 -6.24
C PRO A 24 -3.98 7.20 -7.53
N GLU A 25 -4.55 6.05 -7.87
CA GLU A 25 -5.46 5.90 -9.02
C GLU A 25 -6.88 6.37 -8.72
N TYR A 26 -7.29 6.33 -7.44
CA TYR A 26 -8.64 6.63 -6.99
C TYR A 26 -8.62 7.42 -5.69
N PRO A 27 -8.59 8.76 -5.75
CA PRO A 27 -8.53 9.59 -4.55
C PRO A 27 -9.75 9.45 -3.62
N ASP A 28 -10.87 8.91 -4.12
CA ASP A 28 -12.05 8.55 -3.33
C ASP A 28 -11.83 7.31 -2.44
N VAL A 29 -10.88 6.44 -2.80
CA VAL A 29 -10.58 5.23 -2.03
C VAL A 29 -9.53 5.58 -0.99
N ILE A 30 -10.00 5.78 0.23
CA ILE A 30 -9.15 5.99 1.40
C ILE A 30 -8.57 4.64 1.80
N ILE A 31 -7.27 4.48 1.60
CA ILE A 31 -6.51 3.26 1.95
C ILE A 31 -5.71 3.46 3.24
N GLU A 32 -6.01 4.51 3.99
CA GLU A 32 -5.34 4.80 5.24
C GLU A 32 -5.52 3.67 6.24
N SER A 33 -4.50 3.41 7.05
CA SER A 33 -4.47 2.30 8.00
C SER A 33 -4.55 0.89 7.40
N TRP A 34 -4.60 0.73 6.09
CA TRP A 34 -4.53 -0.60 5.48
C TRP A 34 -3.15 -1.21 5.69
N THR A 35 -3.12 -2.52 5.90
CA THR A 35 -1.87 -3.26 6.08
C THR A 35 -1.67 -4.25 4.95
N GLY A 36 -0.40 -4.47 4.61
CA GLY A 36 -0.03 -5.48 3.65
C GLY A 36 1.41 -5.92 3.82
N MET A 37 1.75 -7.02 3.16
CA MET A 37 3.10 -7.56 3.12
C MET A 37 3.80 -7.07 1.87
N VAL A 38 4.98 -6.46 2.04
CA VAL A 38 5.81 -6.05 0.91
C VAL A 38 6.32 -7.29 0.20
N LEU A 39 5.89 -7.50 -1.03
CA LEU A 39 6.39 -8.56 -1.90
C LEU A 39 7.71 -8.15 -2.54
N GLU A 40 7.76 -6.93 -3.07
CA GLU A 40 8.92 -6.42 -3.78
C GLU A 40 9.01 -4.90 -3.67
N THR A 41 10.19 -4.34 -3.94
CA THR A 41 10.39 -2.89 -4.02
C THR A 41 10.96 -2.55 -5.39
N GLN A 42 10.33 -1.63 -6.11
CA GLN A 42 10.80 -1.16 -7.42
C GLN A 42 11.30 0.28 -7.35
N GLY A 43 12.21 0.64 -8.26
CA GLY A 43 12.76 2.01 -8.37
C GLY A 43 14.04 2.24 -7.56
N ARG A 44 14.52 3.49 -7.55
CA ARG A 44 15.71 3.91 -6.81
C ARG A 44 15.54 5.31 -6.23
N GLY A 45 15.99 5.49 -4.98
CA GLY A 45 16.02 6.81 -4.34
C GLY A 45 14.61 7.34 -4.08
N ALA A 46 14.31 8.54 -4.57
CA ALA A 46 13.03 9.22 -4.35
C ALA A 46 11.86 8.62 -5.14
N THR A 47 12.12 7.81 -6.17
CA THR A 47 11.09 7.13 -6.98
C THR A 47 10.84 5.69 -6.54
N SER A 48 11.31 5.31 -5.35
CA SER A 48 11.15 3.96 -4.83
C SER A 48 9.68 3.70 -4.48
N LYS A 49 9.13 2.65 -5.06
CA LYS A 49 7.79 2.14 -4.82
C LYS A 49 7.89 0.78 -4.15
N VAL A 50 6.90 0.45 -3.35
CA VAL A 50 6.70 -0.87 -2.77
C VAL A 50 5.54 -1.53 -3.48
N ILE A 51 5.74 -2.79 -3.83
CA ILE A 51 4.69 -3.69 -4.26
C ILE A 51 4.37 -4.51 -3.03
N LEU A 52 3.17 -4.31 -2.50
CA LEU A 52 2.68 -5.00 -1.33
C LEU A 52 1.40 -5.75 -1.68
N GLU A 53 1.18 -6.86 -1.02
CA GLU A 53 -0.08 -7.60 -1.03
C GLU A 53 -0.88 -7.22 0.21
N TRP A 54 -2.14 -6.86 0.01
CA TRP A 54 -3.05 -6.51 1.09
C TRP A 54 -3.38 -7.74 1.95
N ASP A 55 -3.41 -7.53 3.27
CA ASP A 55 -3.93 -8.54 4.19
C ASP A 55 -5.45 -8.72 4.00
N ASP A 56 -5.99 -9.87 4.42
CA ASP A 56 -7.44 -10.13 4.41
C ASP A 56 -8.25 -8.98 5.04
N ALA A 57 -7.78 -8.39 6.14
CA ALA A 57 -8.47 -7.27 6.78
C ALA A 57 -8.59 -6.03 5.87
N ALA A 58 -7.58 -5.76 5.05
CA ALA A 58 -7.61 -4.68 4.06
C ALA A 58 -8.52 -5.04 2.87
N LEU A 59 -8.53 -6.32 2.46
CA LEU A 59 -9.45 -6.82 1.43
C LEU A 59 -10.91 -6.79 1.87
N GLU A 60 -11.20 -7.02 3.15
CA GLU A 60 -12.55 -6.90 3.72
C GLU A 60 -12.99 -5.44 3.84
N ALA A 61 -12.07 -4.52 4.14
CA ALA A 61 -12.33 -3.08 4.15
C ALA A 61 -12.41 -2.47 2.73
N MET A 62 -12.01 -3.23 1.71
CA MET A 62 -11.94 -2.75 0.34
C MET A 62 -13.33 -2.51 -0.27
N PRO A 63 -13.60 -1.32 -0.79
CA PRO A 63 -14.88 -1.03 -1.43
C PRO A 63 -15.06 -1.85 -2.70
N ALA A 64 -16.28 -2.35 -2.93
CA ALA A 64 -16.61 -3.14 -4.13
C ALA A 64 -16.27 -2.39 -5.44
N SER A 65 -16.48 -1.08 -5.46
CA SER A 65 -16.15 -0.22 -6.61
C SER A 65 -14.67 -0.23 -6.97
N TYR A 66 -13.76 -0.45 -6.00
CA TYR A 66 -12.33 -0.60 -6.31
C TYR A 66 -12.05 -1.94 -6.97
N ARG A 67 -12.69 -3.02 -6.51
CA ARG A 67 -12.55 -4.36 -7.13
C ARG A 67 -13.03 -4.36 -8.58
N GLU A 68 -14.20 -3.79 -8.84
CA GLU A 68 -14.76 -3.68 -10.21
C GLU A 68 -13.82 -2.90 -11.14
N GLN A 69 -13.17 -1.86 -10.62
CA GLN A 69 -12.22 -1.06 -11.40
C GLN A 69 -10.90 -1.78 -11.66
N CYS A 70 -10.35 -2.48 -10.66
CA CYS A 70 -9.19 -3.34 -10.88
C CYS A 70 -9.48 -4.44 -11.91
N GLU A 71 -10.65 -5.08 -11.85
CA GLU A 71 -11.07 -6.08 -12.85
C GLU A 71 -11.15 -5.47 -14.26
N SER A 72 -11.71 -4.26 -14.38
CA SER A 72 -11.78 -3.52 -15.65
C SER A 72 -10.39 -3.22 -16.23
N GLN A 73 -9.41 -2.93 -15.36
CA GLN A 73 -8.02 -2.65 -15.76
C GLN A 73 -7.14 -3.91 -15.86
N ASN A 74 -7.70 -5.11 -15.63
CA ASN A 74 -6.95 -6.36 -15.54
C ASN A 74 -5.82 -6.32 -14.48
N MET A 75 -6.05 -5.57 -13.41
CA MET A 75 -5.13 -5.42 -12.28
C MET A 75 -5.55 -6.29 -11.10
N LEU A 76 -4.56 -6.80 -10.37
CA LEU A 76 -4.78 -7.55 -9.14
C LEU A 76 -5.11 -6.58 -8.00
N TYR A 77 -6.38 -6.49 -7.60
CA TYR A 77 -6.80 -5.67 -6.46
C TYR A 77 -6.16 -6.11 -5.13
N THR A 78 -5.65 -7.34 -5.06
CA THR A 78 -4.93 -7.87 -3.89
C THR A 78 -3.55 -7.28 -3.73
N MET A 79 -2.98 -6.68 -4.79
CA MET A 79 -1.66 -6.07 -4.76
C MET A 79 -1.75 -4.58 -5.05
N ALA A 80 -0.96 -3.78 -4.34
CA ALA A 80 -0.86 -2.35 -4.59
C ALA A 80 0.60 -1.93 -4.77
N CYS A 81 0.78 -0.94 -5.64
CA CYS A 81 2.05 -0.28 -5.86
C CYS A 81 1.98 1.13 -5.27
N LEU A 82 2.56 1.30 -4.07
CA LEU A 82 2.55 2.58 -3.36
C LEU A 82 3.96 3.17 -3.26
N PRO A 83 4.10 4.49 -3.19
CA PRO A 83 5.39 5.11 -2.88
C PRO A 83 5.85 4.70 -1.49
N MET A 84 7.16 4.47 -1.31
CA MET A 84 7.71 4.17 0.03
C MET A 84 7.43 5.27 1.06
N SER A 85 7.14 6.50 0.62
CA SER A 85 6.84 7.64 1.49
C SER A 85 5.44 7.56 2.11
N ASP A 86 4.51 6.84 1.48
CA ASP A 86 3.10 6.73 1.90
C ASP A 86 2.83 5.54 2.84
N VAL A 87 3.83 4.69 3.03
CA VAL A 87 3.76 3.53 3.93
C VAL A 87 4.79 3.60 5.03
N SER A 88 4.48 2.98 6.15
CA SER A 88 5.38 2.78 7.29
C SER A 88 5.50 1.30 7.60
N ILE A 89 6.66 0.84 8.08
CA ILE A 89 6.81 -0.53 8.57
C ILE A 89 5.93 -0.72 9.81
N ASP A 90 5.14 -1.79 9.79
CA ASP A 90 4.28 -2.25 10.88
C ASP A 90 5.02 -3.40 11.58
N ASP A 91 5.38 -3.21 12.85
CA ASP A 91 6.15 -4.16 13.69
C ASP A 91 5.22 -5.10 14.46
#